data_AF-A0A257JWG7-F1
#
_entry.id   AF-A0A257JWG7-F1
#
_cell.length_a   1.000
_cell.length_b   1.000
_cell.length_c   1.000
_cell.angle_alpha   90.00
_cell.angle_beta   90.00
_cell.angle_gamma   90.00
#
_symmetry.space_group_name_H-M   'P 1'
#
loop_
_entity.id
_entity.type
_entity.pdbx_description
1 polymer ?
#
loop_
_entity_poly.entity_id
_entity_poly.type
_entity_poly.pdbx_seq_one_letter_code
_entity_poly.pdbx_strand_id
1 'polypeptide(L)'
;MHKNLSKSLDYQVSFERTKNDSCIISVTVIKKDSNISLQTVVIKSEFIFEKDFQDCAFTRSYTTHVNDDHNNADNQFEDFIVADFNFDGKEDFAVKRDSGGNGGSLYSYFIQNDNEKFELNDYLTNTMVYFPIIFNKKKLTLTTLVHANAYQRNRTIYKCDSKTTWKIVSEKLEN
;
A
#
# COMPACT_ATOMS: atom_id res chain seq x y z
N MET A 1 -15.59 1.49 -8.24
CA MET A 1 -15.34 2.87 -7.78
C MET A 1 -15.54 2.92 -6.28
N HIS A 2 -14.53 3.37 -5.54
CA HIS A 2 -14.51 3.44 -4.09
C HIS A 2 -14.69 4.89 -3.65
N LYS A 3 -15.81 5.16 -2.97
CA LYS A 3 -16.16 6.52 -2.51
C LYS A 3 -15.96 6.75 -1.01
N ASN A 4 -15.56 5.72 -0.29
CA ASN A 4 -15.52 5.68 1.17
C ASN A 4 -14.10 5.50 1.73
N LEU A 5 -13.06 5.41 0.89
CA LEU A 5 -11.68 5.17 1.33
C LEU A 5 -10.92 6.44 1.72
N SER A 6 -11.38 7.60 1.29
CA SER A 6 -10.76 8.91 1.59
C SER A 6 -11.85 9.91 1.96
N LYS A 7 -11.48 11.00 2.64
CA LYS A 7 -12.39 12.11 2.95
C LYS A 7 -12.61 13.02 1.74
N SER A 8 -11.61 13.23 0.90
CA SER A 8 -11.62 14.21 -0.21
C SER A 8 -11.47 13.61 -1.60
N LEU A 9 -11.14 12.32 -1.70
CA LEU A 9 -10.84 11.61 -2.95
C LEU A 9 -11.72 10.36 -3.12
N ASP A 10 -12.09 10.11 -4.36
CA ASP A 10 -12.65 8.85 -4.85
C ASP A 10 -11.56 8.11 -5.64
N TYR A 11 -11.56 6.79 -5.56
CA TYR A 11 -10.61 5.95 -6.27
C TYR A 11 -11.33 4.98 -7.19
N GLN A 12 -10.92 4.92 -8.46
CA GLN A 12 -11.33 3.88 -9.38
C GLN A 12 -10.15 2.97 -9.66
N VAL A 13 -10.20 1.76 -9.09
CA VAL A 13 -9.24 0.69 -9.35
C VAL A 13 -9.79 -0.19 -10.46
N SER A 14 -8.93 -0.55 -11.41
CA SER A 14 -9.21 -1.55 -12.44
C SER A 14 -8.03 -2.49 -12.60
N PHE A 15 -8.32 -3.74 -12.89
CA PHE A 15 -7.34 -4.80 -13.06
C PHE A 15 -7.56 -5.51 -14.40
N GLU A 16 -6.49 -5.70 -15.15
CA GLU A 16 -6.49 -6.43 -16.41
C GLU A 16 -5.37 -7.46 -16.41
N ARG A 17 -5.70 -8.74 -16.59
CA ARG A 17 -4.72 -9.80 -16.80
C ARG A 17 -4.33 -9.82 -18.28
N THR A 18 -3.04 -9.64 -18.55
CA THR A 18 -2.47 -9.67 -19.91
C THR A 18 -1.94 -11.07 -20.24
N LYS A 19 -1.23 -11.23 -21.37
CA LYS A 19 -0.65 -12.52 -21.76
C LYS A 19 0.52 -12.89 -20.84
N ASN A 20 0.66 -14.18 -20.49
CA ASN A 20 1.74 -14.74 -19.67
C ASN A 20 1.79 -14.22 -18.22
N ASP A 21 0.66 -14.27 -17.51
CA ASP A 21 0.51 -13.96 -16.08
C ASP A 21 0.82 -12.51 -15.63
N SER A 22 1.29 -11.65 -16.54
CA SER A 22 1.48 -10.22 -16.29
C SER A 22 0.14 -9.52 -16.17
N CYS A 23 -0.02 -8.60 -15.22
CA CYS A 23 -1.24 -7.81 -15.08
C CYS A 23 -0.97 -6.31 -15.10
N ILE A 24 -1.99 -5.54 -15.47
CA ILE A 24 -2.00 -4.10 -15.43
C ILE A 24 -3.03 -3.68 -14.40
N ILE A 25 -2.59 -2.92 -13.40
CA ILE A 25 -3.48 -2.30 -12.41
C ILE A 25 -3.50 -0.81 -12.73
N SER A 26 -4.69 -0.24 -12.89
CA SER A 26 -4.86 1.21 -13.05
C SER A 26 -5.63 1.77 -11.86
N VAL A 27 -5.13 2.87 -11.30
CA VAL A 27 -5.80 3.62 -10.24
C VAL A 27 -6.03 5.05 -10.73
N THR A 28 -7.30 5.38 -10.96
CA THR A 28 -7.71 6.77 -11.24
C THR A 28 -8.11 7.44 -9.93
N VAL A 29 -7.49 8.58 -9.64
CA VAL A 29 -7.76 9.40 -8.45
C VAL A 29 -8.64 10.57 -8.86
N ILE A 30 -9.77 10.73 -8.18
CA ILE A 30 -10.80 11.71 -8.51
C ILE A 30 -11.06 12.58 -7.29
N LYS A 31 -11.09 13.90 -7.45
CA LYS A 31 -11.42 14.84 -6.38
C LYS A 31 -12.93 14.87 -6.15
N LYS A 32 -13.40 14.62 -4.92
CA LYS A 32 -14.83 14.46 -4.61
C LYS A 32 -15.67 15.71 -4.83
N ASP A 33 -15.14 16.86 -4.45
CA ASP A 33 -15.87 18.14 -4.46
C ASP A 33 -16.24 18.61 -5.87
N SER A 34 -15.38 18.30 -6.84
CA SER A 34 -15.42 18.80 -8.21
C SER A 34 -15.63 17.68 -9.23
N ASN A 35 -15.50 16.42 -8.81
CA ASN A 35 -15.55 15.23 -9.65
C ASN A 35 -14.51 15.28 -10.80
N ILE A 36 -13.37 15.94 -10.55
CA ILE A 36 -12.27 16.07 -11.51
C ILE A 36 -11.29 14.91 -11.30
N SER A 37 -10.96 14.21 -12.38
CA SER A 37 -9.86 13.24 -12.39
C SER A 37 -8.53 13.98 -12.27
N LEU A 38 -7.80 13.74 -11.18
CA LEU A 38 -6.49 14.34 -10.92
C LEU A 38 -5.39 13.63 -11.71
N GLN A 39 -5.44 12.29 -11.71
CA GLN A 39 -4.46 11.45 -12.37
C GLN A 39 -4.95 10.01 -12.52
N THR A 40 -4.36 9.29 -13.47
CA THR A 40 -4.41 7.82 -13.54
C THR A 40 -3.00 7.29 -13.42
N VAL A 41 -2.78 6.43 -12.44
CA VAL A 41 -1.53 5.72 -12.23
C VAL A 41 -1.66 4.32 -12.79
N VAL A 42 -0.72 3.93 -13.65
CA VAL A 42 -0.65 2.58 -14.24
C VAL A 42 0.50 1.83 -13.62
N ILE A 43 0.20 0.67 -13.06
CA ILE A 43 1.14 -0.19 -12.33
C ILE A 43 1.23 -1.51 -13.09
N LYS A 44 2.44 -1.87 -13.49
CA LYS A 44 2.72 -3.22 -13.99
C LYS A 44 2.88 -4.11 -12.77
N SER A 45 2.05 -5.15 -12.70
CA SER A 45 2.21 -6.17 -11.67
C SER A 45 3.27 -7.18 -12.11
N GLU A 46 3.77 -7.90 -11.12
CA GLU A 46 4.46 -9.17 -11.33
C GLU A 46 3.40 -10.27 -11.29
N PHE A 47 3.42 -11.16 -10.29
CA PHE A 47 2.53 -12.29 -10.18
C PHE A 47 1.32 -11.98 -9.30
N ILE A 48 0.10 -12.12 -9.85
CA ILE A 48 -1.15 -11.87 -9.15
C ILE A 48 -2.02 -13.14 -9.16
N PHE A 49 -2.37 -13.66 -7.99
CA PHE A 49 -3.29 -14.78 -7.80
C PHE A 49 -4.68 -14.47 -8.39
N GLU A 50 -5.43 -15.52 -8.74
CA GLU A 50 -6.76 -15.37 -9.35
C GLU A 50 -7.77 -14.65 -8.42
N LYS A 51 -7.66 -14.85 -7.11
CA LYS A 51 -8.52 -14.21 -6.11
C LYS A 51 -8.22 -12.73 -5.88
N ASP A 52 -6.99 -12.30 -6.17
CA ASP A 52 -6.57 -10.92 -5.93
C ASP A 52 -7.14 -10.02 -7.04
N PHE A 53 -7.58 -8.83 -6.65
CA PHE A 53 -8.32 -7.89 -7.47
C PHE A 53 -9.65 -8.41 -8.02
N GLN A 54 -10.20 -9.50 -7.46
CA GLN A 54 -11.56 -9.94 -7.79
C GLN A 54 -12.55 -8.81 -7.48
N ASP A 55 -13.20 -8.32 -8.54
CA ASP A 55 -14.09 -7.15 -8.53
C ASP A 55 -13.47 -5.85 -7.97
N CYS A 56 -12.14 -5.83 -7.78
CA CYS A 56 -11.40 -4.77 -7.11
C CYS A 56 -12.00 -4.38 -5.73
N ALA A 57 -12.69 -5.30 -5.04
CA ALA A 57 -13.47 -4.97 -3.85
C ALA A 57 -12.64 -5.00 -2.55
N PHE A 58 -11.56 -5.78 -2.52
CA PHE A 58 -10.67 -5.92 -1.36
C PHE A 58 -9.86 -4.65 -1.18
N THR A 59 -10.37 -3.77 -0.33
CA THR A 59 -9.80 -2.43 -0.09
C THR A 59 -9.80 -2.09 1.39
N ARG A 60 -8.84 -1.27 1.83
CA ARG A 60 -8.74 -0.79 3.21
C ARG A 60 -8.47 0.71 3.25
N SER A 61 -8.95 1.38 4.29
CA SER A 61 -8.54 2.75 4.61
C SER A 61 -8.26 2.94 6.09
N TYR A 62 -7.05 3.39 6.40
CA TYR A 62 -6.67 3.86 7.74
C TYR A 62 -7.09 5.31 8.00
N THR A 63 -7.61 6.01 6.98
CA THR A 63 -8.09 7.38 7.11
C THR A 63 -9.57 7.47 7.41
N THR A 64 -10.36 6.55 6.86
CA THR A 64 -11.82 6.48 7.06
C THR A 64 -12.27 5.25 7.86
N HIS A 65 -11.34 4.40 8.30
CA HIS A 65 -11.61 3.18 9.06
C HIS A 65 -12.46 2.16 8.31
N VAL A 66 -12.30 2.11 6.98
CA VAL A 66 -12.94 1.08 6.16
C VAL A 66 -12.05 -0.15 6.17
N ASN A 67 -12.58 -1.27 6.68
CA ASN A 67 -11.91 -2.58 6.72
C ASN A 67 -10.57 -2.57 7.48
N ASP A 68 -10.33 -1.61 8.38
CA ASP A 68 -9.05 -1.51 9.11
C ASP A 68 -8.94 -2.52 10.27
N ASP A 69 -10.07 -3.08 10.71
CA ASP A 69 -10.16 -4.17 11.71
C ASP A 69 -9.94 -5.58 11.15
N HIS A 70 -9.79 -5.74 9.83
CA HIS A 70 -9.55 -7.06 9.25
C HIS A 70 -8.23 -7.66 9.74
N ASN A 71 -8.32 -8.87 10.28
CA ASN A 71 -7.20 -9.62 10.82
C ASN A 71 -6.30 -10.12 9.67
N ASN A 72 -5.09 -9.59 9.59
CA ASN A 72 -4.15 -9.84 8.50
C ASN A 72 -3.26 -11.04 8.81
N ALA A 73 -3.87 -12.22 8.84
CA ALA A 73 -3.12 -13.46 8.95
C ALA A 73 -2.04 -13.51 7.85
N ASP A 74 -0.83 -13.92 8.22
CA ASP A 74 0.30 -14.17 7.32
C ASP A 74 0.69 -13.00 6.39
N ASN A 75 0.56 -11.76 6.85
CA ASN A 75 0.85 -10.54 6.07
C ASN A 75 0.06 -10.44 4.76
N GLN A 76 -1.12 -11.04 4.70
CA GLN A 76 -2.07 -10.79 3.62
C GLN A 76 -2.90 -9.57 3.99
N PHE A 77 -2.65 -8.48 3.27
CA PHE A 77 -3.46 -7.27 3.31
C PHE A 77 -4.25 -7.13 2.00
N GLU A 78 -5.14 -6.15 1.96
CA GLU A 78 -6.02 -5.85 0.83
C GLU A 78 -5.28 -5.37 -0.41
N ASP A 79 -5.93 -5.47 -1.57
CA ASP A 79 -5.32 -5.17 -2.87
C ASP A 79 -5.04 -3.68 -3.07
N PHE A 80 -5.87 -2.83 -2.48
CA PHE A 80 -5.75 -1.38 -2.52
C PHE A 80 -5.99 -0.76 -1.14
N ILE A 81 -5.04 0.05 -0.67
CA ILE A 81 -5.02 0.57 0.69
C ILE A 81 -4.77 2.07 0.68
N VAL A 82 -5.58 2.83 1.41
CA VAL A 82 -5.41 4.27 1.62
C VAL A 82 -4.92 4.53 3.05
N ALA A 83 -3.84 5.28 3.20
CA ALA A 83 -3.26 5.63 4.49
C ALA A 83 -2.39 6.89 4.37
N ASP A 84 -1.94 7.43 5.50
CA ASP A 84 -0.91 8.46 5.56
C ASP A 84 0.44 7.77 5.85
N PHE A 85 1.16 7.37 4.80
CA PHE A 85 2.38 6.56 4.95
C PHE A 85 3.56 7.40 5.40
N ASN A 86 3.64 8.66 4.96
CA ASN A 86 4.75 9.55 5.28
C ASN A 86 4.50 10.48 6.48
N PHE A 87 3.33 10.38 7.11
CA PHE A 87 2.93 11.13 8.30
C PHE A 87 2.81 12.64 8.09
N ASP A 88 2.49 13.08 6.87
CA ASP A 88 2.33 14.49 6.54
C ASP A 88 0.89 14.99 6.67
N GLY A 89 -0.03 14.10 7.04
CA GLY A 89 -1.45 14.40 7.25
C GLY A 89 -2.28 14.33 5.97
N LYS A 90 -1.69 13.97 4.83
CA LYS A 90 -2.41 13.72 3.57
C LYS A 90 -2.68 12.24 3.37
N GLU A 91 -3.57 11.97 2.43
CA GLU A 91 -3.94 10.61 2.06
C GLU A 91 -3.07 10.15 0.90
N ASP A 92 -2.28 9.11 1.16
CA ASP A 92 -1.50 8.35 0.19
C ASP A 92 -2.25 7.05 -0.16
N PHE A 93 -1.70 6.28 -1.11
CA PHE A 93 -2.19 4.93 -1.34
C PHE A 93 -1.09 3.90 -1.63
N ALA A 94 -1.39 2.65 -1.33
CA ALA A 94 -0.59 1.49 -1.68
C ALA A 94 -1.44 0.50 -2.49
N VAL A 95 -0.80 -0.13 -3.48
CA VAL A 95 -1.43 -1.13 -4.35
C VAL A 95 -0.60 -2.39 -4.31
N LYS A 96 -1.24 -3.54 -4.10
CA LYS A 96 -0.61 -4.85 -4.23
C LYS A 96 -0.10 -5.01 -5.67
N ARG A 97 1.22 -5.14 -5.85
CA ARG A 97 1.85 -5.35 -7.16
C ARG A 97 2.27 -6.79 -7.42
N ASP A 98 2.33 -7.58 -6.35
CA ASP A 98 2.63 -9.01 -6.40
C ASP A 98 1.94 -9.67 -5.20
N SER A 99 1.30 -10.82 -5.41
CA SER A 99 0.61 -11.56 -4.36
C SER A 99 1.55 -12.11 -3.30
N GLY A 100 2.84 -12.23 -3.64
CA GLY A 100 3.91 -12.68 -2.79
C GLY A 100 3.97 -14.20 -2.63
N GLY A 101 4.92 -14.62 -1.81
CA GLY A 101 5.06 -16.00 -1.35
C GLY A 101 4.94 -16.06 0.18
N ASN A 102 5.82 -16.82 0.83
CA ASN A 102 5.81 -17.03 2.27
C ASN A 102 5.93 -15.73 3.10
N GLY A 103 6.48 -14.65 2.52
CA GLY A 103 6.62 -13.35 3.20
C GLY A 103 5.35 -12.48 3.20
N GLY A 104 4.34 -12.85 2.41
CA GLY A 104 3.18 -12.00 2.13
C GLY A 104 3.37 -11.13 0.89
N SER A 105 2.34 -10.33 0.58
CA SER A 105 2.24 -9.57 -0.67
C SER A 105 3.18 -8.36 -0.72
N LEU A 106 3.54 -7.96 -1.94
CA LEU A 106 4.43 -6.83 -2.21
C LEU A 106 3.61 -5.64 -2.73
N TYR A 107 3.97 -4.42 -2.29
CA TYR A 107 3.19 -3.22 -2.52
C TYR A 107 4.00 -2.11 -3.19
N SER A 108 3.35 -1.41 -4.12
CA SER A 108 3.80 -0.13 -4.65
C SER A 108 3.12 1.01 -3.89
N TYR A 109 3.91 1.98 -3.43
CA TYR A 109 3.45 3.08 -2.58
C TYR A 109 3.48 4.39 -3.34
N PHE A 110 2.39 5.15 -3.28
CA PHE A 110 2.21 6.40 -3.98
C PHE A 110 1.87 7.50 -2.99
N ILE A 111 2.77 8.47 -2.86
CA ILE A 111 2.70 9.53 -1.86
C ILE A 111 2.14 10.79 -2.50
N GLN A 112 1.15 11.41 -1.85
CA GLN A 112 0.55 12.64 -2.34
C GLN A 112 1.47 13.84 -2.09
N ASN A 113 1.82 14.57 -3.14
CA ASN A 113 2.63 15.79 -3.03
C ASN A 113 1.76 17.03 -2.78
N ASP A 114 2.39 18.21 -2.68
CA ASP A 114 1.69 19.48 -2.44
C ASP A 114 0.81 19.94 -3.63
N ASN A 115 0.97 19.34 -4.80
CA ASN A 115 0.20 19.63 -6.01
C ASN A 115 -0.93 18.59 -6.26
N GLU A 116 -1.33 17.84 -5.22
CA GLU A 116 -2.33 16.76 -5.29
C GLU A 116 -1.99 15.62 -6.27
N LYS A 117 -0.73 15.52 -6.73
CA LYS A 117 -0.24 14.39 -7.54
C LYS A 117 0.31 13.30 -6.64
N PHE A 118 0.23 12.05 -7.09
CA PHE A 118 0.80 10.92 -6.35
C PHE A 118 1.99 10.36 -7.09
N GLU A 119 3.10 10.31 -6.38
CA GLU A 119 4.39 9.89 -6.90
C GLU A 119 4.82 8.58 -6.25
N LEU A 120 5.37 7.66 -7.05
CA LEU A 120 5.89 6.40 -6.55
C LEU A 120 7.01 6.69 -5.54
N ASN A 121 6.90 6.16 -4.33
CA ASN A 121 7.97 6.19 -3.36
C ASN A 121 8.87 4.97 -3.54
N ASP A 122 10.03 5.17 -4.16
CA ASP A 122 10.97 4.09 -4.48
C ASP A 122 11.46 3.35 -3.24
N TYR A 123 11.65 4.05 -2.11
CA TYR A 123 12.14 3.42 -0.89
C TYR A 123 11.10 2.47 -0.29
N LEU A 124 9.87 2.93 -0.11
CA LEU A 124 8.79 2.07 0.41
C LEU A 124 8.49 0.94 -0.57
N THR A 125 8.52 1.21 -1.87
CA THR A 125 8.23 0.25 -2.94
C THR A 125 9.31 -0.83 -3.07
N ASN A 126 10.59 -0.46 -3.03
CA ASN A 126 11.70 -1.38 -3.37
C ASN A 126 12.54 -1.81 -2.16
N THR A 127 12.50 -1.08 -1.04
CA THR A 127 13.26 -1.42 0.19
C THR A 127 12.35 -1.93 1.31
N MET A 128 11.21 -1.29 1.57
CA MET A 128 10.25 -1.82 2.55
C MET A 128 9.46 -2.99 1.98
N VAL A 129 8.96 -2.83 0.75
CA VAL A 129 8.27 -3.83 -0.09
C VAL A 129 6.93 -4.33 0.48
N TYR A 130 6.94 -4.83 1.71
CA TYR A 130 5.79 -5.38 2.42
C TYR A 130 4.96 -4.30 3.08
N PHE A 131 3.67 -4.56 3.28
CA PHE A 131 2.80 -3.65 4.00
C PHE A 131 3.13 -3.63 5.51
N PRO A 132 3.16 -2.45 6.16
CA PRO A 132 3.49 -2.34 7.57
C PRO A 132 2.33 -2.80 8.47
N ILE A 133 2.65 -3.59 9.49
CA ILE A 133 1.70 -4.02 10.54
C ILE A 133 1.49 -2.96 11.63
N ILE A 134 2.40 -1.98 11.75
CA ILE A 134 2.31 -0.92 12.77
C ILE A 134 2.68 0.43 12.16
N PHE A 135 1.78 1.40 12.35
CA PHE A 135 2.00 2.83 12.09
C PHE A 135 2.20 3.54 13.42
N ASN A 136 3.40 4.07 13.67
CA ASN A 136 3.68 4.86 14.86
C ASN A 136 3.86 6.34 14.49
N LYS A 137 2.75 7.09 14.47
CA LYS A 137 2.74 8.52 14.13
C LYS A 137 3.60 9.37 15.07
N LYS A 138 3.72 9.00 16.35
CA LYS A 138 4.54 9.77 17.32
C LYS A 138 6.04 9.65 17.05
N LYS A 139 6.48 8.48 16.57
CA LYS A 139 7.90 8.21 16.24
C LYS A 139 8.21 8.34 14.75
N LEU A 140 7.18 8.57 13.93
CA LEU A 140 7.24 8.60 12.47
C LEU A 140 7.87 7.31 11.92
N THR A 141 7.36 6.16 12.37
CA THR A 141 7.88 4.86 11.95
C THR A 141 6.81 3.93 11.42
N LEU A 142 7.18 3.16 10.41
CA LEU A 142 6.46 1.98 9.92
C LEU A 142 7.20 0.73 10.38
N THR A 143 6.47 -0.32 10.75
CA THR A 143 7.06 -1.63 11.08
C THR A 143 6.47 -2.71 10.21
N THR A 144 7.33 -3.52 9.60
CA THR A 144 6.96 -4.79 8.96
C THR A 144 7.35 -5.97 9.86
N LEU A 145 6.66 -7.09 9.71
CA LEU A 145 6.98 -8.34 10.41
C LEU A 145 6.76 -9.51 9.44
N VAL A 146 7.84 -10.00 8.84
CA VAL A 146 7.76 -10.89 7.66
C VAL A 146 8.39 -12.23 7.96
N HIS A 147 7.87 -13.35 7.43
CA HIS A 147 8.53 -14.65 7.60
C HIS A 147 9.96 -14.61 7.07
N ALA A 148 10.91 -14.92 7.94
CA ALA A 148 12.33 -15.10 7.58
C ALA A 148 12.63 -16.57 7.27
N ASN A 149 11.98 -17.49 7.98
CA ASN A 149 12.05 -18.93 7.77
C ASN A 149 10.82 -19.60 8.43
N ALA A 150 10.86 -20.94 8.55
CA ALA A 150 9.75 -21.75 9.06
C ALA A 150 9.35 -21.46 10.52
N TYR A 151 10.21 -20.83 11.33
CA TYR A 151 9.95 -20.60 12.76
C TYR A 151 10.35 -19.18 13.22
N GLN A 152 10.79 -18.31 12.32
CA GLN A 152 11.20 -16.95 12.65
C GLN A 152 10.58 -15.94 11.71
N ARG A 153 10.35 -14.75 12.25
CA ARG A 153 9.90 -13.56 11.53
C ARG A 153 10.96 -12.46 11.66
N ASN A 154 11.22 -11.73 10.58
CA ASN A 154 12.03 -10.54 10.57
C ASN A 154 11.15 -9.32 10.85
N ARG A 155 11.43 -8.62 11.95
CA ARG A 155 10.80 -7.35 12.31
C ARG A 155 11.72 -6.21 11.90
N THR A 156 11.27 -5.40 10.94
CA THR A 156 12.04 -4.24 10.46
C THR A 156 11.28 -2.95 10.76
N ILE A 157 11.98 -1.97 11.33
CA ILE A 157 11.45 -0.65 11.65
C ILE A 157 12.07 0.38 10.70
N TYR A 158 11.22 1.05 9.94
CA TYR A 158 11.57 2.12 9.02
C TYR A 158 11.16 3.45 9.64
N LYS A 159 12.06 4.43 9.61
CA LYS A 159 11.80 5.78 10.11
C LYS A 159 11.75 6.78 8.96
N CYS A 160 10.73 7.62 8.97
CA CYS A 160 10.58 8.78 8.12
C CYS A 160 11.37 9.95 8.75
N ASP A 161 12.44 10.41 8.09
CA ASP A 161 13.24 11.56 8.54
C ASP A 161 12.74 12.88 7.94
N SER A 162 12.09 12.80 6.78
CA SER A 162 11.38 13.89 6.09
C SER A 162 10.25 13.27 5.27
N LYS A 163 9.27 14.05 4.79
CA LYS A 163 8.07 13.57 4.06
C LYS A 163 8.32 12.52 2.95
N THR A 164 9.53 12.39 2.44
CA THR A 164 9.88 11.41 1.40
C THR A 164 11.11 10.56 1.72
N THR A 165 11.87 10.90 2.77
CA THR A 165 13.15 10.24 3.08
C THR A 165 13.00 9.22 4.21
N TRP A 166 13.39 7.99 3.92
CA TRP A 166 13.25 6.85 4.82
C TRP A 166 14.58 6.14 5.09
N LYS A 167 14.69 5.52 6.26
CA LYS A 167 15.80 4.64 6.61
C LYS A 167 15.38 3.51 7.54
N ILE A 168 16.09 2.39 7.49
CA ILE A 168 15.98 1.32 8.49
C ILE A 168 16.66 1.80 9.78
N VAL A 169 15.97 1.67 10.92
CA VAL A 169 16.51 2.01 12.25
C VAL A 169 16.59 0.82 13.18
N SER A 170 15.97 -0.31 12.83
CA SER A 170 16.08 -1.57 13.55
C SER A 170 15.67 -2.71 12.63
N GLU A 171 16.38 -3.83 12.74
CA GLU A 171 16.04 -5.10 12.11
C GLU A 171 16.36 -6.23 13.10
N LYS A 172 15.40 -7.13 13.34
CA LYS A 172 15.54 -8.21 14.33
C LYS A 172 14.78 -9.46 13.89
N LEU A 173 15.40 -10.62 14.07
CA LEU A 173 14.70 -11.90 14.02
C LEU A 173 13.98 -12.16 15.34
N GLU A 174 12.72 -12.57 15.24
CA GLU A 174 11.84 -12.92 16.33
C GLU A 174 11.31 -14.34 16.11
N ASN A 175 11.17 -15.12 17.19
CA ASN A 175 10.55 -16.44 17.15
C ASN A 175 9.03 -16.33 17.32
#